data_AF-A0A1F5TN02-F1
#
_entry.id   AF-A0A1F5TN02-F1
#
_cell.length_a   1.000
_cell.length_b   1.000
_cell.length_c   1.000
_cell.angle_alpha   90.00
_cell.angle_beta   90.00
_cell.angle_gamma   90.00
#
_symmetry.space_group_name_H-M   'P 1'
#
loop_
_entity.id
_entity.type
_entity.pdbx_description
1 polymer ?
#
loop_
_entity_poly.entity_id
_entity_poly.type
_entity_poly.pdbx_seq_one_letter_code
_entity_poly.pdbx_strand_id
1 'polypeptide(L)'
;MLKKKLLSFAVLATMAFSLAMALPVSAQVDKILDSDQLQAVAQDSYNESTGAPKTGIQNIVVTIINSILGLLGVIFLVLVIYAGFLWMTAGGNEDQVGKAKGLLINAIIGVIIIVAAYAISYFVLNALINPGI
;
A
#
# COMPACT_ATOMS: atom_id res chain seq x y z
N MET A 1 -5.54 24.03 21.15
CA MET A 1 -6.81 23.58 20.50
C MET A 1 -6.61 22.82 19.18
N LEU A 2 -5.48 22.98 18.47
CA LEU A 2 -5.21 22.27 17.21
C LEU A 2 -4.99 20.74 17.36
N LYS A 3 -4.43 20.28 18.48
CA LYS A 3 -4.17 18.83 18.71
C LYS A 3 -5.45 17.99 18.70
N LYS A 4 -6.59 18.54 19.15
CA LYS A 4 -7.91 17.88 19.08
C LYS A 4 -8.48 17.85 17.67
N LYS A 5 -8.18 18.86 16.83
CA LYS A 5 -8.61 18.92 15.42
C LYS A 5 -7.79 17.98 14.53
N LEU A 6 -6.49 17.83 14.78
CA LEU A 6 -5.62 16.90 14.07
C LEU A 6 -5.99 15.43 14.36
N LEU A 7 -6.27 15.11 15.63
CA LEU A 7 -6.72 13.78 16.03
C LEU A 7 -8.13 13.47 15.49
N SER A 8 -9.03 14.45 15.47
CA SER A 8 -10.35 14.31 14.84
C SER A 8 -10.28 14.14 13.32
N PHE A 9 -9.31 14.76 12.64
CA PHE A 9 -9.10 14.60 11.21
C PHE A 9 -8.49 13.23 10.88
N ALA A 10 -7.58 12.73 11.71
CA ALA A 10 -7.06 11.37 11.60
C ALA A 10 -8.16 10.31 11.79
N VAL A 11 -9.06 10.51 12.77
CA VAL A 11 -10.22 9.63 12.99
C VAL A 11 -11.20 9.68 11.81
N LEU A 12 -11.43 10.86 11.23
CA LEU A 12 -12.27 11.01 10.04
C LEU A 12 -11.65 10.33 8.81
N ALA A 13 -10.31 10.40 8.66
CA ALA A 13 -9.58 9.73 7.59
C ALA A 13 -9.62 8.20 7.75
N THR A 14 -9.52 7.68 8.98
CA THR A 14 -9.68 6.24 9.23
C THR A 14 -11.12 5.76 9.01
N MET A 15 -12.11 6.59 9.34
CA MET A 15 -13.53 6.28 9.11
C MET A 15 -13.88 6.35 7.61
N ALA A 16 -13.30 7.30 6.88
CA ALA A 16 -13.38 7.37 5.42
C ALA A 16 -12.66 6.20 4.74
N PHE A 17 -11.56 5.70 5.30
CA PHE A 17 -10.86 4.51 4.81
C PHE A 17 -11.68 3.23 5.05
N SER A 18 -12.29 3.07 6.24
CA SER A 18 -13.23 1.97 6.49
C SER A 18 -14.48 2.03 5.60
N LEU A 19 -14.95 3.24 5.23
CA LEU A 19 -16.06 3.41 4.30
C LEU A 19 -15.65 3.16 2.84
N ALA A 20 -14.40 3.45 2.47
CA ALA A 20 -13.83 3.12 1.16
C ALA A 20 -13.61 1.62 0.96
N MET A 21 -13.35 0.86 2.03
CA MET A 21 -13.32 -0.61 1.98
C MET A 21 -14.71 -1.26 1.96
N ALA A 22 -15.77 -0.51 2.26
CA ALA A 22 -17.16 -0.96 2.18
C ALA A 22 -17.80 -0.69 0.81
N LEU A 23 -17.14 0.06 -0.06
CA LEU A 23 -17.45 0.01 -1.48
C LEU A 23 -16.85 -1.30 -2.01
N PRO A 24 -17.63 -2.16 -2.67
CA PRO A 24 -17.04 -3.28 -3.36
C PRO A 24 -15.96 -2.71 -4.29
N VAL A 25 -14.73 -3.22 -4.17
CA VAL A 25 -13.70 -3.08 -5.20
C VAL A 25 -14.24 -3.86 -6.41
N SER A 26 -15.21 -3.27 -7.07
CA SER A 26 -15.86 -3.76 -8.27
C SER A 26 -15.95 -2.59 -9.24
N ALA A 27 -14.82 -1.96 -9.49
CA ALA A 27 -14.60 -1.22 -10.74
C ALA A 27 -14.06 -2.21 -11.77
N GLN A 28 -14.91 -3.16 -12.20
CA GLN A 28 -14.90 -3.85 -13.50
C GLN A 28 -15.90 -5.04 -13.48
N VAL A 29 -17.20 -4.78 -13.41
CA VAL A 29 -18.20 -5.70 -14.01
C VAL A 29 -19.37 -4.87 -14.52
N ASP A 30 -19.16 -4.11 -15.59
CA ASP A 30 -20.28 -3.60 -16.40
C ASP A 30 -19.94 -3.58 -17.90
N LYS A 31 -19.23 -4.62 -18.35
CA LYS A 31 -18.99 -4.92 -19.77
C LYS A 31 -19.06 -6.43 -20.06
N ILE A 32 -19.99 -7.16 -19.44
CA ILE A 32 -20.31 -8.53 -19.87
C ILE A 32 -21.53 -8.47 -20.79
N LEU A 33 -21.33 -7.89 -21.98
CA LEU A 33 -22.13 -8.15 -23.18
C LEU A 33 -21.18 -7.97 -24.37
N ASP A 34 -20.09 -8.75 -24.39
CA ASP A 34 -19.35 -9.08 -25.60
C ASP A 34 -18.42 -10.27 -25.26
N SER A 35 -18.47 -11.29 -26.11
CA SER A 35 -17.77 -12.58 -25.98
C SER A 35 -16.24 -12.49 -25.84
N ASP A 36 -15.66 -11.32 -26.07
CA ASP A 36 -14.23 -11.03 -25.89
C ASP A 36 -13.83 -10.77 -24.42
N GLN A 37 -14.77 -10.40 -23.55
CA GLN A 37 -14.49 -10.13 -22.12
C GLN A 37 -14.46 -11.39 -21.25
N LEU A 38 -15.00 -12.51 -21.72
CA LEU A 38 -14.89 -13.79 -21.00
C LEU A 38 -13.44 -14.28 -20.93
N GLN A 39 -12.59 -13.88 -21.89
CA GLN A 39 -11.18 -14.21 -21.90
C GLN A 39 -10.38 -13.32 -20.94
N ALA A 40 -10.77 -12.06 -20.75
CA ALA A 40 -10.16 -11.17 -19.75
C ALA A 40 -10.50 -11.59 -18.30
N VAL A 41 -11.74 -12.02 -18.05
CA VAL A 41 -12.15 -12.57 -16.74
C VAL A 41 -11.54 -13.96 -16.50
N ALA A 42 -11.35 -14.77 -17.55
CA ALA A 42 -10.56 -15.98 -17.47
C ALA A 42 -9.09 -15.67 -17.15
N GLN A 43 -8.46 -14.69 -17.81
CA GLN A 43 -7.08 -14.27 -17.53
C GLN A 43 -6.88 -13.74 -16.11
N ASP A 44 -7.87 -13.06 -15.53
CA ASP A 44 -7.84 -12.67 -14.12
C ASP A 44 -7.87 -13.88 -13.18
N SER A 45 -8.39 -15.01 -13.65
CA SER A 45 -8.42 -16.31 -12.96
C SER A 45 -7.24 -17.22 -13.32
N TYR A 46 -6.37 -16.86 -14.26
CA TYR A 46 -5.17 -17.61 -14.62
C TYR A 46 -3.90 -16.84 -14.22
N ASN A 47 -2.85 -17.54 -13.83
CA ASN A 47 -1.53 -16.93 -13.69
C ASN A 47 -0.83 -17.00 -15.05
N GLU A 48 -0.60 -15.85 -15.71
CA GLU A 48 0.16 -15.81 -16.98
C GLU A 48 1.56 -16.46 -16.85
N SER A 49 2.13 -16.48 -15.65
CA SER A 49 3.45 -17.08 -15.40
C SER A 49 3.46 -18.59 -15.19
N THR A 50 2.30 -19.25 -14.96
CA THR A 50 2.26 -20.69 -14.62
C THR A 50 1.18 -21.48 -15.37
N GLY A 51 0.31 -20.84 -16.15
CA GLY A 51 -0.74 -21.52 -16.94
C GLY A 51 -1.78 -22.27 -16.08
N ALA A 52 -1.76 -22.10 -14.76
CA ALA A 52 -2.67 -22.74 -13.83
C ALA A 52 -3.76 -21.76 -13.36
N PRO A 53 -4.98 -22.25 -13.06
CA PRO A 53 -5.99 -21.42 -12.40
C PRO A 53 -5.39 -20.87 -11.11
N LYS A 54 -5.54 -19.56 -10.88
CA LYS A 54 -5.29 -18.91 -9.60
C LYS A 54 -6.15 -19.66 -8.58
N THR A 55 -5.55 -20.66 -7.93
CA THR A 55 -6.17 -21.34 -6.80
C THR A 55 -6.61 -20.22 -5.86
N GLY A 56 -7.88 -20.21 -5.43
CA GLY A 56 -8.47 -19.05 -4.74
C GLY A 56 -7.62 -18.52 -3.58
N ILE A 57 -6.78 -19.39 -3.00
CA ILE A 57 -5.76 -19.10 -2.00
C ILE A 57 -4.77 -18.02 -2.46
N GLN A 58 -4.23 -18.09 -3.68
CA GLN A 58 -3.27 -17.09 -4.18
C GLN A 58 -3.92 -15.71 -4.32
N ASN A 59 -5.18 -15.66 -4.79
CA ASN A 59 -5.89 -14.39 -4.95
C ASN A 59 -6.26 -13.77 -3.59
N ILE A 60 -6.63 -14.60 -2.62
CA ILE A 60 -6.87 -14.18 -1.23
C ILE A 60 -5.58 -13.61 -0.62
N VAL A 61 -4.44 -14.29 -0.80
CA VAL A 61 -3.14 -13.83 -0.28
C VAL A 61 -2.74 -12.49 -0.91
N VAL A 62 -2.84 -12.34 -2.24
CA VAL A 62 -2.53 -11.08 -2.94
C VAL A 62 -3.44 -9.95 -2.46
N THR A 63 -4.73 -10.22 -2.29
CA THR A 63 -5.70 -9.23 -1.80
C THR A 63 -5.35 -8.77 -0.38
N ILE A 64 -5.02 -9.71 0.53
CA ILE A 64 -4.62 -9.39 1.90
C ILE A 64 -3.34 -8.55 1.91
N ILE A 65 -2.32 -8.96 1.13
CA ILE A 65 -1.05 -8.23 1.04
C ILE A 65 -1.28 -6.80 0.54
N ASN A 66 -2.02 -6.62 -0.56
CA ASN A 66 -2.32 -5.31 -1.12
C ASN A 66 -3.10 -4.43 -0.13
N SER A 67 -4.05 -5.03 0.60
CA SER A 67 -4.83 -4.32 1.61
C SER A 67 -3.96 -3.85 2.78
N ILE A 68 -3.02 -4.69 3.24
CA ILE A 68 -2.08 -4.34 4.31
C ILE A 68 -1.08 -3.28 3.83
N LEU A 69 -0.54 -3.40 2.60
CA LEU A 69 0.37 -2.42 2.02
C LEU A 69 -0.29 -1.04 1.86
N GLY A 70 -1.55 -1.00 1.42
CA GLY A 70 -2.32 0.24 1.33
C GLY A 70 -2.50 0.90 2.71
N LEU A 71 -2.88 0.11 3.73
CA LEU A 71 -3.05 0.61 5.09
C LEU A 71 -1.73 1.11 5.70
N LEU A 72 -0.63 0.38 5.47
CA LEU A 72 0.72 0.82 5.86
C LEU A 72 1.08 2.15 5.21
N GLY A 73 0.84 2.31 3.91
CA GLY A 73 1.13 3.55 3.18
C GLY A 73 0.45 4.78 3.80
N VAL A 74 -0.82 4.64 4.19
CA VAL A 74 -1.57 5.70 4.88
C VAL A 74 -0.95 6.02 6.24
N ILE A 75 -0.53 5.01 7.00
CA ILE A 75 0.13 5.20 8.31
C ILE A 75 1.45 5.95 8.14
N PHE A 76 2.28 5.59 7.16
CA PHE A 76 3.53 6.29 6.87
C PHE A 76 3.28 7.76 6.53
N LEU A 77 2.26 8.05 5.72
CA LEU A 77 1.90 9.43 5.38
C LEU A 77 1.55 10.24 6.64
N VAL A 78 0.75 9.69 7.55
CA VAL A 78 0.38 10.35 8.81
C VAL A 78 1.62 10.59 9.69
N LEU A 79 2.52 9.61 9.78
CA LEU A 79 3.77 9.75 10.56
C LEU A 79 4.68 10.84 9.97
N VAL A 80 4.83 10.92 8.65
CA VAL A 80 5.63 11.96 7.99
C VAL A 80 5.05 13.35 8.26
N ILE A 81 3.73 13.51 8.15
CA ILE A 81 3.06 14.77 8.48
C ILE A 81 3.27 15.14 9.96
N TYR A 82 3.11 14.18 10.87
CA TYR A 82 3.34 14.39 12.30
C TYR A 82 4.79 14.80 12.60
N ALA A 83 5.76 14.12 11.98
CA ALA A 83 7.17 14.46 12.11
C ALA A 83 7.49 15.86 11.57
N GLY A 84 6.91 16.22 10.42
CA GLY A 84 7.06 17.53 9.82
C GLY A 84 6.52 18.64 10.72
N PHE A 85 5.33 18.43 11.31
CA PHE A 85 4.78 19.36 12.31
C PHE A 85 5.66 19.46 13.55
N LEU A 86 6.16 18.34 14.07
CA LEU A 86 7.06 18.33 15.22
C LEU A 86 8.36 19.10 14.92
N TRP A 87 8.89 18.96 13.70
CA TRP A 87 10.08 19.69 13.27
C TRP A 87 9.84 21.19 13.12
N MET A 88 8.73 21.58 12.49
CA MET A 88 8.36 23.00 12.33
C MET A 88 8.01 23.69 13.65
N THR A 89 7.46 22.96 14.62
CA THR A 89 7.06 23.52 15.92
C THR A 89 8.15 23.48 16.98
N ALA A 90 9.31 22.86 16.68
CA ALA A 90 10.41 22.71 17.63
C ALA A 90 11.06 24.04 18.05
N GLY A 91 10.95 25.10 17.24
CA GLY A 91 11.36 26.46 17.62
C GLY A 91 12.82 26.61 18.07
N GLY A 92 13.71 25.70 17.63
CA GLY A 92 15.13 25.67 18.03
C GLY A 92 15.45 24.74 19.21
N ASN A 93 14.48 24.04 19.81
CA ASN A 93 14.73 23.01 20.81
C ASN A 93 15.35 21.76 20.14
N GLU A 94 16.62 21.49 20.42
CA GLU A 94 17.36 20.36 19.84
C GLU A 94 16.72 18.99 20.12
N ASP A 95 16.09 18.79 21.28
CA ASP A 95 15.44 17.52 21.61
C ASP A 95 14.25 17.23 20.68
N GLN A 96 13.48 18.26 20.36
CA GLN A 96 12.31 18.12 19.48
C GLN A 96 12.74 17.95 18.02
N VAL A 97 13.80 18.65 17.60
CA VAL A 97 14.40 18.47 16.28
C VAL A 97 14.97 17.06 16.14
N GLY A 98 15.67 16.56 17.15
CA GLY A 98 16.23 15.21 17.18
C GLY A 98 15.13 14.14 17.09
N LYS A 99 14.05 14.29 17.86
CA LYS A 99 12.88 13.39 17.78
C LYS A 99 12.21 13.42 16.40
N ALA A 100 12.00 14.60 15.82
CA ALA A 100 11.38 14.71 14.50
C ALA A 100 12.24 14.09 13.39
N LYS A 101 13.57 14.33 13.43
CA LYS A 101 14.52 13.70 12.51
C LYS A 101 14.54 12.18 12.68
N GLY A 102 14.55 11.68 13.91
CA GLY A 102 14.49 10.24 14.19
C GLY A 102 13.23 9.60 13.60
N LEU A 103 12.08 10.26 13.75
CA LEU A 103 10.82 9.77 13.19
C LEU A 103 10.83 9.74 11.65
N LEU A 104 11.40 10.78 11.01
CA LEU A 104 11.55 10.83 9.56
C LEU A 104 12.51 9.75 9.04
N ILE A 105 13.65 9.56 9.69
CA ILE A 105 14.64 8.55 9.30
C ILE A 105 14.01 7.15 9.41
N ASN A 106 13.34 6.86 10.52
CA ASN A 106 12.65 5.58 10.69
C ASN A 106 11.54 5.38 9.65
N ALA A 107 10.81 6.44 9.29
CA ALA A 107 9.81 6.39 8.24
C ALA A 107 10.44 6.09 6.86
N ILE A 108 11.55 6.74 6.53
CA ILE A 108 12.27 6.53 5.26
C ILE A 108 12.80 5.09 5.17
N ILE A 109 13.40 4.58 6.25
CA ILE A 109 13.92 3.20 6.31
C ILE A 109 12.80 2.19 6.05
N GLY A 110 11.61 2.39 6.64
CA GLY A 110 10.46 1.53 6.41
C GLY A 110 10.03 1.50 4.94
N VAL A 111 9.97 2.66 4.28
CA VAL A 111 9.65 2.75 2.84
C VAL A 111 10.73 2.06 2.00
N ILE A 112 12.01 2.27 2.31
CA ILE A 112 13.13 1.63 1.61
C ILE A 112 13.01 0.11 1.68
N ILE A 113 12.68 -0.46 2.83
CA ILE A 113 12.53 -1.91 2.99
C ILE A 113 11.41 -2.45 2.10
N ILE A 114 10.27 -1.76 2.01
CA ILE A 114 9.14 -2.18 1.17
C ILE A 114 9.54 -2.18 -0.31
N VAL A 115 10.19 -1.10 -0.76
CA VAL A 115 10.67 -0.99 -2.15
C VAL A 115 11.73 -2.05 -2.46
N ALA A 116 12.68 -2.28 -1.54
CA ALA A 116 13.71 -3.29 -1.68
C ALA A 116 13.11 -4.70 -1.75
N ALA A 117 12.12 -5.03 -0.91
CA ALA A 117 11.45 -6.32 -0.94
C ALA A 117 10.75 -6.58 -2.28
N TYR A 118 10.11 -5.55 -2.86
CA TYR A 118 9.48 -5.66 -4.17
C TYR A 118 10.52 -5.84 -5.28
N ALA A 119 11.60 -5.04 -5.26
CA ALA A 119 12.70 -5.14 -6.22
C ALA A 119 13.36 -6.52 -6.21
N ILE A 120 13.63 -7.07 -5.03
CA ILE A 120 14.21 -8.41 -4.87
C ILE A 120 13.23 -9.48 -5.39
N SER A 121 11.95 -9.39 -5.02
CA SER A 121 10.93 -10.35 -5.47
C SER A 121 10.82 -10.36 -7.00
N TYR A 122 10.79 -9.17 -7.61
CA TYR A 122 10.77 -9.03 -9.07
C TYR A 122 12.04 -9.58 -9.73
N PHE A 123 13.21 -9.29 -9.16
CA PHE A 123 14.49 -9.80 -9.66
C PHE A 123 14.53 -11.33 -9.65
N VAL A 124 14.11 -11.96 -8.55
CA VAL A 124 14.08 -13.42 -8.43
C VAL A 124 13.08 -14.03 -9.41
N LEU A 125 11.87 -13.48 -9.52
CA LEU A 125 10.87 -13.98 -10.47
C LEU A 125 11.34 -13.84 -11.92
N ASN A 126 11.94 -12.71 -12.28
CA ASN A 126 12.47 -12.49 -13.62
C ASN A 126 13.63 -13.44 -13.94
N ALA A 127 14.55 -13.67 -12.98
CA ALA A 127 15.65 -14.61 -13.14
C ALA A 127 15.19 -16.06 -13.34
N LEU A 128 14.02 -16.42 -12.80
CA LEU A 128 13.44 -17.77 -12.95
C LEU A 128 12.59 -17.92 -14.23
N ILE A 129 11.84 -16.89 -14.62
CA ILE A 129 10.91 -16.94 -15.76
C ILE A 129 11.65 -16.71 -17.09
N ASN A 130 12.72 -15.92 -17.10
CA ASN A 130 13.54 -15.68 -18.29
C ASN A 130 15.02 -15.99 -17.98
N PRO A 131 15.45 -17.27 -18.07
CA PRO A 131 16.82 -17.69 -17.68
C PRO A 131 17.92 -17.28 -18.70
N GLY A 132 17.80 -16.13 -19.37
CA GLY A 132 18.72 -15.74 -20.43
C GLY A 132 18.70 -14.27 -20.79
N ILE A 133 19.00 -13.39 -19.83
CA ILE A 133 19.81 -12.14 -19.93
C ILE A 133 19.91 -11.48 -18.56
#